data_AF-A0A1D6P925-F1
#
_entry.id   AF-A0A1D6P925-F1
#
_cell.length_a   1.000
_cell.length_b   1.000
_cell.length_c   1.000
_cell.angle_alpha   90.00
_cell.angle_beta   90.00
_cell.angle_gamma   90.00
#
_symmetry.space_group_name_H-M   'P 1'
#
loop_
_entity.id
_entity.type
_entity.pdbx_description
1 polymer ?
#
loop_
_entity_poly.entity_id
_entity_poly.type
_entity_poly.pdbx_seq_one_letter_code
_entity_poly.pdbx_strand_id
1 'polypeptide(L)'
;MLASGHDVSQPAPQTYVGHVNRETVKRVSFIGPNDEYVASGSDCGRIFIWRKGDGKFLRAMEGDECIVNCIEPHPHAMAIASCGIDNDVKVWTPSAIERAPMIHVDELQLRPRKRRAKLWRFGIRDLLIQQILVSENRQQSAEEGSSEDHEDNIELLDLVLQAAVEGVSSSSDEEEEDDDDGDNEEAAASDGSE
;
A
#
# COMPACT_ATOMS: atom_id res chain seq x y z
N MET A 1 -32.55 -42.51 29.18
CA MET A 1 -31.18 -42.11 28.83
C MET A 1 -31.27 -41.12 27.68
N LEU A 2 -31.24 -39.81 27.98
CA LEU A 2 -31.21 -38.77 26.95
C LEU A 2 -29.74 -38.50 26.61
N ALA A 3 -29.38 -38.69 25.34
CA ALA A 3 -28.07 -38.36 24.83
C ALA A 3 -27.91 -36.84 24.86
N SER A 4 -26.98 -36.34 25.68
CA SER A 4 -26.55 -34.94 25.67
C SER A 4 -25.74 -34.68 24.40
N GLY A 5 -26.36 -33.98 23.45
CA GLY A 5 -25.68 -33.41 22.30
C GLY A 5 -24.58 -32.47 22.79
N HIS A 6 -23.33 -32.88 22.62
CA HIS A 6 -22.20 -31.98 22.74
C HIS A 6 -22.21 -31.09 21.49
N ASP A 7 -22.65 -29.85 21.65
CA ASP A 7 -22.41 -28.79 20.68
C ASP A 7 -20.91 -28.47 20.71
N VAL A 8 -20.14 -29.14 19.86
CA VAL A 8 -18.72 -28.83 19.65
C VAL A 8 -18.69 -27.59 18.76
N SER A 9 -18.82 -26.41 19.36
CA SER A 9 -18.57 -25.15 18.65
C SER A 9 -17.14 -25.21 18.11
N GLN A 10 -16.97 -25.32 16.80
CA GLN A 10 -15.63 -25.26 16.21
C GLN A 10 -14.98 -23.93 16.58
N PRO A 11 -13.69 -23.91 16.96
CA PRO A 11 -13.01 -22.66 17.26
C PRO A 11 -12.98 -21.79 15.99
N ALA A 12 -13.54 -20.59 16.09
CA ALA A 12 -13.54 -19.62 15.01
C ALA A 12 -12.09 -19.21 14.65
N PRO A 13 -11.80 -18.90 13.38
CA PRO A 13 -10.48 -18.43 12.98
C PRO A 13 -10.16 -17.09 13.66
N GLN A 14 -8.91 -16.94 14.11
CA GLN A 14 -8.42 -15.68 14.63
C GLN A 14 -8.27 -14.66 13.50
N THR A 15 -8.80 -13.45 13.71
CA THR A 15 -8.82 -12.39 12.70
C THR A 15 -7.92 -11.23 13.10
N TYR A 16 -7.12 -10.73 12.14
CA TYR A 16 -6.22 -9.59 12.31
C TYR A 16 -6.76 -8.39 11.54
N VAL A 17 -7.13 -7.34 12.27
CA VAL A 17 -7.88 -6.19 11.72
C VAL A 17 -6.98 -4.95 11.61
N GLY A 18 -7.29 -4.08 10.65
CA GLY A 18 -6.66 -2.75 10.48
C GLY A 18 -6.05 -2.53 9.11
N HIS A 19 -5.48 -3.58 8.51
CA HIS A 19 -4.91 -3.48 7.16
C HIS A 19 -6.01 -3.40 6.08
N VAL A 20 -5.69 -2.74 4.98
CA VAL A 20 -6.55 -2.60 3.80
C VAL A 20 -6.05 -3.54 2.69
N ASN A 21 -6.97 -4.34 2.15
CA ASN A 21 -6.80 -5.25 1.02
C ASN A 21 -8.08 -5.17 0.14
N ARG A 22 -8.10 -4.20 -0.76
CA ARG A 22 -9.20 -3.84 -1.67
C ARG A 22 -8.75 -3.86 -3.14
N GLU A 23 -7.56 -3.33 -3.43
CA GLU A 23 -7.07 -3.11 -4.79
C GLU A 23 -6.17 -4.27 -5.26
N THR A 24 -5.31 -4.81 -4.39
CA THR A 24 -4.40 -5.90 -4.76
C THR A 24 -4.26 -6.93 -3.64
N VAL A 25 -3.86 -8.17 -3.98
CA VAL A 25 -3.66 -9.25 -3.00
C VAL A 25 -2.43 -8.99 -2.13
N LYS A 26 -2.53 -9.32 -0.84
CA LYS A 26 -1.46 -9.16 0.15
C LYS A 26 -0.86 -10.49 0.56
N ARG A 27 0.47 -10.56 0.55
CA ARG A 27 1.21 -11.62 1.22
C ARG A 27 1.22 -11.35 2.73
N VAL A 28 1.07 -12.43 3.49
CA VAL A 28 1.12 -12.44 4.95
C VAL A 28 2.23 -13.39 5.36
N SER A 29 3.01 -12.99 6.36
CA SER A 29 4.15 -13.78 6.84
C SER A 29 4.17 -13.83 8.36
N PHE A 30 4.59 -14.97 8.92
CA PHE A 30 4.97 -15.04 10.33
C PHE A 30 6.36 -14.45 10.50
N ILE A 31 6.57 -13.69 11.57
CA ILE A 31 7.87 -13.09 11.89
C ILE A 31 8.22 -13.32 13.37
N GLY A 32 9.53 -13.32 13.64
CA GLY A 32 10.10 -13.62 14.95
C GLY A 32 10.61 -15.07 15.05
N PRO A 33 11.58 -15.35 15.92
CA PRO A 33 12.19 -16.68 16.07
C PRO A 33 11.21 -17.83 16.33
N ASN A 34 10.04 -17.57 16.92
CA ASN A 34 9.02 -18.58 17.19
C ASN A 34 7.67 -18.27 16.53
N ASP A 35 7.68 -17.51 15.42
CA ASP A 35 6.47 -17.04 14.73
C ASP A 35 5.51 -16.30 15.66
N GLU A 36 6.03 -15.56 16.64
CA GLU A 36 5.20 -14.89 17.65
C GLU A 36 4.38 -13.71 17.11
N TYR A 37 4.68 -13.25 15.88
CA TYR A 37 4.02 -12.14 15.22
C TYR A 37 3.52 -12.53 13.83
N VAL A 38 2.49 -11.81 13.39
CA VAL A 38 1.98 -11.84 12.02
C VAL A 38 2.25 -10.49 11.38
N ALA A 39 2.72 -10.48 10.13
CA ALA A 39 2.95 -9.28 9.35
C ALA A 39 2.20 -9.34 8.01
N SER A 40 1.65 -8.20 7.57
CA SER A 40 0.96 -8.06 6.28
C SER A 40 1.19 -6.67 5.69
N GLY A 41 1.26 -6.61 4.36
CA GLY A 41 1.23 -5.34 3.63
C GLY A 41 -0.18 -4.75 3.57
N SER A 42 -0.30 -3.54 3.02
CA SER A 42 -1.60 -2.88 2.86
C SER A 42 -1.64 -1.95 1.65
N ASP A 43 -2.84 -1.77 1.09
CA ASP A 43 -3.14 -0.77 0.06
C ASP A 43 -3.02 0.68 0.54
N CYS A 44 -2.79 0.90 1.85
CA CYS A 44 -2.48 2.23 2.37
C CYS A 44 -0.97 2.51 2.42
N GLY A 45 -0.15 1.64 1.82
CA GLY A 45 1.32 1.78 1.77
C GLY A 45 2.02 1.37 3.07
N ARG A 46 1.30 0.80 4.04
CA ARG A 46 1.86 0.41 5.34
C ARG A 46 2.03 -1.09 5.49
N ILE A 47 3.02 -1.46 6.29
CA ILE A 47 3.21 -2.80 6.84
C ILE A 47 2.55 -2.84 8.21
N PHE A 48 1.64 -3.77 8.43
CA PHE A 48 1.00 -4.00 9.72
C PHE A 48 1.62 -5.21 10.41
N ILE A 49 1.82 -5.10 11.72
CA ILE A 49 2.33 -6.16 12.59
C ILE A 49 1.36 -6.37 13.76
N TRP A 50 1.01 -7.62 13.99
CA TRP A 50 0.18 -8.07 15.11
C TRP A 50 0.89 -9.12 15.94
N ARG A 51 0.49 -9.23 17.20
CA ARG A 51 0.83 -10.38 18.03
C ARG A 51 -0.03 -11.57 17.64
N LYS A 52 0.58 -12.71 17.35
CA LYS A 52 -0.13 -13.93 16.93
C LYS A 52 -1.08 -14.47 17.99
N GLY A 53 -0.67 -14.47 19.26
CA GLY A 53 -1.43 -15.14 20.33
C GLY A 53 -2.82 -14.56 20.59
N ASP A 54 -2.93 -13.22 20.64
CA ASP A 54 -4.17 -12.52 20.98
C ASP A 54 -4.75 -11.69 19.81
N GLY A 55 -4.06 -11.63 18.67
CA GLY A 55 -4.49 -10.83 17.52
C GLY A 55 -4.28 -9.33 17.70
N LYS A 56 -3.62 -8.91 18.79
CA LYS A 56 -3.46 -7.49 19.12
C LYS A 56 -2.58 -6.80 18.08
N PHE A 57 -3.08 -5.70 17.53
CA PHE A 57 -2.28 -4.80 16.71
C PHE A 57 -1.13 -4.20 17.52
N LEU A 58 0.08 -4.25 16.96
CA LEU A 58 1.28 -3.75 17.62
C LEU A 58 1.84 -2.51 16.94
N ARG A 59 1.90 -2.53 15.61
CA ARG A 59 2.64 -1.52 14.84
C ARG A 59 2.17 -1.46 13.40
N ALA A 60 2.17 -0.24 12.86
CA ALA A 60 2.22 -0.01 11.43
C ALA A 60 3.51 0.73 11.09
N MET A 61 4.16 0.33 10.00
CA MET A 61 5.37 0.93 9.48
C MET A 61 5.09 1.45 8.08
N GLU A 62 5.68 2.57 7.69
CA GLU A 62 5.56 3.09 6.34
C GLU A 62 6.41 2.24 5.39
N GLY A 63 5.77 1.38 4.61
CA GLY A 63 6.46 0.47 3.70
C GLY A 63 6.73 1.14 2.37
N ASP A 64 5.66 1.51 1.66
CA ASP A 64 5.71 2.10 0.32
C ASP A 64 4.83 3.35 0.26
N GLU A 65 4.98 4.16 -0.80
CA GLU A 65 4.18 5.37 -0.96
C GLU A 65 2.71 5.04 -1.26
N CYS A 66 2.47 3.93 -1.97
CA CYS A 66 1.15 3.53 -2.44
C CYS A 66 0.66 2.22 -1.82
N ILE A 67 1.25 1.09 -2.20
CA ILE A 67 0.74 -0.25 -1.86
C ILE A 67 1.92 -1.16 -1.55
N VAL A 68 1.87 -1.84 -0.40
CA VAL A 68 2.81 -2.93 -0.07
C VAL A 68 2.14 -4.26 -0.37
N ASN A 69 2.68 -5.05 -1.28
CA ASN A 69 2.09 -6.33 -1.71
C ASN A 69 2.71 -7.52 -0.99
N CYS A 70 4.02 -7.48 -0.80
CA CYS A 70 4.78 -8.61 -0.30
C CYS A 70 5.62 -8.23 0.91
N ILE A 71 5.69 -9.16 1.87
CA ILE A 71 6.58 -9.10 3.03
C ILE A 71 7.19 -10.48 3.19
N GLU A 72 8.52 -10.55 3.26
CA GLU A 72 9.25 -11.80 3.45
C GLU A 72 10.28 -11.65 4.57
N PRO A 73 10.21 -12.47 5.64
CA PRO A 73 11.26 -12.52 6.64
C PRO A 73 12.52 -13.18 6.08
N HIS A 74 13.67 -12.71 6.54
CA HIS A 74 14.91 -13.45 6.32
C HIS A 74 14.86 -14.75 7.16
N PRO A 75 15.29 -15.90 6.62
CA PRO A 75 15.18 -17.20 7.31
C PRO A 75 16.02 -17.35 8.59
N HIS A 76 16.90 -16.39 8.92
CA HIS A 76 17.96 -16.57 9.92
C HIS A 76 18.35 -15.26 10.61
N ALA A 77 18.37 -14.15 9.87
CA ALA A 77 18.62 -12.83 10.42
C ALA A 77 17.30 -12.18 10.86
N MET A 78 17.37 -11.31 11.87
CA MET A 78 16.24 -10.49 12.27
C MET A 78 16.07 -9.33 11.28
N ALA A 79 15.57 -9.67 10.10
CA ALA A 79 15.32 -8.75 9.00
C ALA A 79 14.07 -9.15 8.23
N ILE A 80 13.38 -8.17 7.66
CA ILE A 80 12.29 -8.41 6.71
C ILE A 80 12.53 -7.61 5.44
N ALA A 81 12.12 -8.15 4.30
CA ALA A 81 12.07 -7.44 3.03
C ALA A 81 10.61 -7.15 2.68
N SER A 82 10.34 -5.96 2.14
CA SER A 82 9.02 -5.58 1.64
C SER A 82 9.11 -5.02 0.23
N CYS A 83 8.06 -5.24 -0.55
CA CYS A 83 7.90 -4.61 -1.85
C CYS A 83 6.43 -4.42 -2.24
N GLY A 84 6.22 -3.53 -3.20
CA GLY A 84 4.92 -3.00 -3.57
C GLY A 84 4.77 -2.74 -5.05
N ILE A 85 4.09 -1.65 -5.38
CA ILE A 85 3.97 -1.11 -6.75
C ILE A 85 5.10 -0.12 -7.06
N ASP A 86 5.81 0.33 -6.03
CA ASP A 86 6.97 1.19 -6.18
C ASP A 86 8.15 0.44 -6.82
N ASN A 87 9.14 1.19 -7.33
CA ASN A 87 10.25 0.64 -8.11
C ASN A 87 11.41 0.09 -7.25
N ASP A 88 11.19 -0.09 -5.95
CA ASP A 88 12.22 -0.46 -4.99
C ASP A 88 11.81 -1.65 -4.10
N VAL A 89 12.80 -2.22 -3.44
CA VAL A 89 12.64 -3.21 -2.39
C VAL A 89 13.28 -2.65 -1.13
N LYS A 90 12.57 -2.71 -0.01
CA LYS A 90 13.03 -2.16 1.26
C LYS A 90 13.37 -3.28 2.22
N VAL A 91 14.50 -3.14 2.91
CA VAL A 91 14.97 -4.09 3.92
C VAL A 91 14.94 -3.42 5.28
N TRP A 92 14.30 -4.09 6.23
CA TRP A 92 14.07 -3.59 7.57
C TRP A 92 14.91 -4.40 8.56
N THR A 93 15.66 -3.70 9.40
CA THR A 93 16.42 -4.29 10.51
C THR A 93 16.16 -3.52 11.79
N PRO A 94 16.23 -4.16 12.97
CA PRO A 94 16.02 -3.51 14.25
C PRO A 94 17.30 -2.76 14.64
N SER A 95 17.45 -1.55 14.13
CA SER A 95 18.57 -0.65 14.43
C SER A 95 18.20 0.47 15.40
N ALA A 96 16.90 0.63 15.71
CA ALA A 96 16.43 1.70 16.58
C ALA A 96 16.95 1.54 18.02
N ILE A 97 17.53 2.61 18.56
CA ILE A 97 18.04 2.67 19.94
C ILE A 97 16.86 2.69 20.93
N GLU A 98 15.82 3.43 20.59
CA GLU A 98 14.62 3.57 21.40
C GLU A 98 13.52 2.59 20.98
N ARG A 99 12.76 2.10 21.97
CA ARG A 99 11.55 1.33 21.69
C ARG A 99 10.51 2.24 21.08
N ALA A 100 10.13 1.95 19.85
CA ALA A 100 9.12 2.76 19.21
C ALA A 100 7.76 2.62 19.93
N PRO A 101 6.98 3.71 20.01
CA PRO A 101 5.74 3.76 20.79
C PRO A 101 4.68 2.80 20.26
N MET A 102 3.71 2.45 21.11
CA MET A 102 2.57 1.63 20.73
C MET A 102 1.57 2.50 19.98
N ILE A 103 1.21 2.12 18.76
CA ILE A 103 0.29 2.87 17.91
C ILE A 103 -1.10 2.21 18.00
N HIS A 104 -2.17 2.99 18.12
CA HIS A 104 -3.54 2.46 18.03
C HIS A 104 -4.02 2.48 16.58
N VAL A 105 -4.81 1.47 16.17
CA VAL A 105 -5.30 1.35 14.77
C VAL A 105 -6.12 2.58 14.36
N ASP A 106 -6.92 3.12 15.28
CA ASP A 106 -7.81 4.25 15.04
C ASP A 106 -7.04 5.53 14.66
N GLU A 107 -5.84 5.69 15.22
CA GLU A 107 -4.97 6.84 14.96
C GLU A 107 -4.39 6.81 13.54
N LEU A 108 -4.24 5.61 12.95
CA LEU A 108 -3.73 5.43 11.58
C LEU A 108 -4.79 5.71 10.52
N GLN A 109 -6.07 5.49 10.84
CA GLN A 109 -7.18 5.81 9.92
C GLN A 109 -7.42 7.32 9.82
N LEU A 110 -7.11 8.07 10.88
CA LEU A 110 -7.24 9.54 10.94
C LEU A 110 -6.15 10.30 10.18
N ARG A 111 -5.06 9.63 9.77
CA ARG A 111 -3.99 10.21 8.94
C ARG A 111 -4.02 9.63 7.52
N PRO A 112 -4.97 10.05 6.67
CA PRO A 112 -4.95 9.69 5.26
C PRO A 112 -3.68 10.26 4.62
N ARG A 113 -2.83 9.41 4.05
CA ARG A 113 -1.72 9.87 3.22
C ARG A 113 -2.32 10.51 1.96
N LYS A 114 -1.79 11.67 1.56
CA LYS A 114 -2.08 12.28 0.25
C LYS A 114 -1.69 11.23 -0.80
N ARG A 115 -2.67 10.60 -1.47
CA ARG A 115 -2.42 9.66 -2.57
C ARG A 115 -1.68 10.44 -3.65
N ARG A 116 -0.34 10.31 -3.75
CA ARG A 116 0.35 10.78 -4.96
C ARG A 116 -0.19 9.93 -6.09
N ALA A 117 -0.86 10.57 -7.05
CA ALA A 117 -1.63 9.94 -8.11
C ALA A 117 -0.75 9.22 -9.16
N LYS A 118 0.13 8.31 -8.73
CA LYS A 118 0.90 7.45 -9.62
C LYS A 118 0.05 6.33 -10.25
N LEU A 119 -1.18 6.13 -9.75
CA LEU A 119 -2.12 5.08 -10.15
C LEU A 119 -2.51 5.14 -11.65
N TRP A 120 -2.33 6.27 -12.31
CA TRP A 120 -2.64 6.45 -13.74
C TRP A 120 -1.59 5.89 -14.70
N ARG A 121 -0.36 5.63 -14.24
CA ARG A 121 0.73 5.18 -15.15
C ARG A 121 0.51 3.77 -15.70
N PHE A 122 -0.27 2.94 -15.00
CA PHE A 122 -0.60 1.57 -15.42
C PHE A 122 -1.96 1.46 -16.13
N GLY A 123 -2.94 2.30 -15.77
CA GLY A 123 -4.31 2.16 -16.27
C GLY A 123 -4.47 2.37 -17.78
N ILE A 124 -3.79 3.35 -18.37
CA ILE A 124 -4.09 3.75 -19.76
C ILE A 124 -3.27 2.95 -20.76
N ARG A 125 -1.99 2.69 -20.49
CA ARG A 125 -1.10 1.97 -21.43
C ARG A 125 -1.53 0.51 -21.63
N ASP A 126 -1.85 -0.20 -20.56
CA ASP A 126 -2.21 -1.62 -20.65
C ASP A 126 -3.60 -1.82 -21.25
N LEU A 127 -4.54 -0.90 -20.96
CA LEU A 127 -5.85 -0.88 -21.64
C LEU A 127 -5.71 -0.58 -23.13
N LEU A 128 -4.82 0.35 -23.51
CA LEU A 128 -4.54 0.64 -24.92
C LEU A 128 -3.93 -0.57 -25.62
N ILE A 129 -2.97 -1.26 -25.00
CA ILE A 129 -2.35 -2.47 -25.54
C ILE A 129 -3.40 -3.58 -25.70
N GLN A 130 -4.27 -3.80 -24.70
CA GLN A 130 -5.36 -4.77 -24.81
C GLN A 130 -6.34 -4.40 -25.92
N GLN A 131 -6.68 -3.12 -26.06
CA GLN A 131 -7.59 -2.65 -27.10
C GLN A 131 -6.98 -2.80 -28.50
N ILE A 132 -5.68 -2.51 -28.67
CA ILE A 132 -4.95 -2.73 -29.92
C ILE A 132 -4.95 -4.23 -30.27
N LEU A 133 -4.58 -5.10 -29.33
CA LEU A 133 -4.54 -6.55 -29.56
C LEU A 133 -5.93 -7.13 -29.90
N VAL A 134 -6.99 -6.66 -29.23
CA VAL A 134 -8.37 -7.04 -29.55
C VAL A 134 -8.78 -6.54 -30.94
N SER A 135 -8.36 -5.34 -31.32
CA SER A 135 -8.66 -4.76 -32.64
C SER A 135 -7.93 -5.49 -33.78
N GLU A 136 -6.66 -5.85 -33.61
CA GLU A 136 -5.88 -6.62 -34.60
C GLU A 136 -6.47 -8.02 -34.80
N ASN A 137 -6.89 -8.67 -33.70
CA ASN A 137 -7.54 -9.98 -33.78
C ASN A 137 -8.91 -9.91 -34.46
N ARG A 138 -9.63 -8.78 -34.30
CA ARG A 138 -10.89 -8.50 -34.99
C ARG A 138 -10.68 -8.19 -36.48
N GLN A 139 -9.59 -7.49 -36.82
CA GLN A 139 -9.20 -7.17 -38.21
C GLN A 139 -8.75 -8.42 -38.96
N GLN A 140 -7.94 -9.29 -38.36
CA GLN A 140 -7.58 -10.60 -38.95
C GLN A 140 -8.80 -11.50 -39.18
N SER A 141 -9.85 -11.35 -38.37
CA SER A 141 -11.12 -12.07 -38.55
C SER A 141 -12.07 -11.37 -39.55
N ALA A 142 -11.90 -10.06 -39.77
CA ALA A 142 -12.74 -9.23 -40.64
C ALA A 142 -12.15 -9.02 -42.04
N GLU A 143 -10.89 -9.40 -42.29
CA GLU A 143 -10.32 -9.51 -43.64
C GLU A 143 -10.99 -10.61 -44.49
N GLU A 144 -11.89 -11.42 -43.89
CA GLU A 144 -12.85 -12.26 -44.62
C GLU A 144 -14.18 -11.53 -44.96
N GLY A 145 -14.34 -10.24 -44.65
CA GLY A 145 -15.59 -9.51 -44.94
C GLY A 145 -15.58 -7.96 -44.78
N SER A 146 -15.29 -7.28 -45.89
CA SER A 146 -15.69 -5.89 -46.27
C SER A 146 -15.19 -4.68 -45.45
N SER A 147 -15.04 -3.55 -46.15
CA SER A 147 -13.99 -2.55 -45.94
C SER A 147 -14.49 -1.12 -45.63
N GLU A 148 -15.39 -0.92 -44.67
CA GLU A 148 -15.97 0.43 -44.42
C GLU A 148 -15.98 0.93 -42.96
N ASP A 149 -15.36 0.24 -41.98
CA ASP A 149 -15.47 0.58 -40.54
C ASP A 149 -14.21 1.21 -39.89
N HIS A 150 -13.27 1.76 -40.67
CA HIS A 150 -11.92 2.07 -40.17
C HIS A 150 -11.71 3.49 -39.61
N GLU A 151 -12.54 4.47 -39.97
CA GLU A 151 -12.28 5.89 -39.65
C GLU A 151 -12.79 6.29 -38.25
N ASP A 152 -13.97 5.80 -37.84
CA ASP A 152 -14.61 6.20 -36.57
C ASP A 152 -13.87 5.72 -35.31
N ASN A 153 -13.12 4.62 -35.41
CA ASN A 153 -12.37 4.06 -34.29
C ASN A 153 -11.14 4.91 -33.94
N ILE A 154 -10.55 5.61 -34.92
CA ILE A 154 -9.36 6.44 -34.71
C ILE A 154 -9.75 7.73 -33.97
N GLU A 155 -10.89 8.32 -34.28
CA GLU A 155 -11.39 9.53 -33.60
C GLU A 155 -11.71 9.28 -32.12
N LEU A 156 -12.28 8.12 -31.79
CA LEU A 156 -12.59 7.77 -30.39
C LEU A 156 -11.33 7.57 -29.54
N LEU A 157 -10.28 7.01 -30.15
CA LEU A 157 -8.96 6.82 -29.53
C LEU A 157 -8.26 8.15 -29.26
N ASP A 158 -8.33 9.09 -30.21
CA ASP A 158 -7.76 10.44 -30.06
C ASP A 158 -8.45 11.21 -28.91
N LEU A 159 -9.78 11.09 -28.80
CA LEU A 159 -10.56 11.73 -27.75
C LEU A 159 -10.23 11.17 -26.34
N VAL A 160 -9.97 9.86 -26.23
CA VAL A 160 -9.50 9.23 -24.97
C VAL A 160 -8.07 9.65 -24.62
N LEU A 161 -7.19 9.76 -25.61
CA LEU A 161 -5.83 10.27 -25.44
C LEU A 161 -5.81 11.73 -24.99
N GLN A 162 -6.68 12.57 -25.56
CA GLN A 162 -6.76 13.99 -25.24
C GLN A 162 -7.28 14.24 -23.82
N ALA A 163 -8.29 13.47 -23.38
CA ALA A 163 -8.77 13.48 -22.00
C ALA A 163 -7.69 13.05 -20.97
N ALA A 164 -6.76 12.17 -21.37
CA ALA A 164 -5.64 11.76 -20.53
C ALA A 164 -4.55 12.85 -20.41
N VAL A 165 -4.42 13.72 -21.42
CA VAL A 165 -3.48 14.84 -21.43
C VAL A 165 -4.02 16.04 -20.64
N GLU A 166 -5.32 16.34 -20.73
CA GLU A 166 -5.94 17.46 -20.01
C GLU A 166 -5.99 17.28 -18.48
N GLY A 167 -5.95 16.03 -18.00
CA GLY A 167 -5.78 15.72 -16.57
C GLY A 167 -4.39 16.07 -16.00
N VAL A 168 -3.43 16.48 -16.84
CA VAL A 168 -2.08 16.90 -16.45
C VAL A 168 -1.95 18.41 -16.25
N SER A 169 -2.93 19.21 -16.68
CA SER A 169 -2.86 20.68 -16.67
C SER A 169 -3.39 21.36 -15.40
N SER A 170 -3.90 20.61 -14.41
CA SER A 170 -4.47 21.16 -13.17
C SER A 170 -3.63 20.86 -11.92
N SER A 171 -2.32 21.08 -11.99
CA SER A 171 -1.52 21.31 -10.77
C SER A 171 -0.54 22.43 -11.02
N SER A 172 -1.05 23.67 -10.97
CA SER A 172 -0.21 24.83 -10.75
C SER A 172 0.39 24.69 -9.35
N ASP A 173 1.72 24.65 -9.30
CA ASP A 173 2.51 24.62 -8.08
C ASP A 173 2.28 25.90 -7.28
N GLU A 174 1.78 25.76 -6.04
CA GLU A 174 2.01 26.75 -4.99
C GLU A 174 3.00 26.13 -4.01
N GLU A 175 4.26 26.52 -4.16
CA GLU A 175 5.29 26.34 -3.13
C GLU A 175 4.97 27.31 -2.00
N GLU A 176 4.50 26.78 -0.87
CA GLU A 176 4.44 27.53 0.39
C GLU A 176 5.68 27.14 1.20
N GLU A 177 6.49 28.14 1.51
CA GLU A 177 7.69 28.07 2.34
C GLU A 177 7.29 27.67 3.77
N ASP A 178 7.87 26.59 4.31
CA ASP A 178 7.71 26.24 5.71
C ASP A 178 8.54 27.22 6.57
N ASP A 179 7.85 28.12 7.27
CA ASP A 179 8.44 29.00 8.30
C ASP A 179 9.04 28.15 9.44
N ASP A 180 10.35 28.30 9.63
CA ASP A 180 11.16 27.75 10.72
C ASP A 180 10.91 28.56 12.00
N ASP A 181 9.95 28.14 12.83
CA ASP A 181 9.76 28.67 14.18
C ASP A 181 10.92 28.20 15.08
N GLY A 182 11.98 29.01 15.11
CA GLY A 182 13.04 28.94 16.09
C GLY A 182 12.54 29.35 17.48
N ASP A 183 12.19 28.38 18.31
CA ASP A 183 11.95 28.60 19.73
C ASP A 183 13.27 28.84 20.47
N ASN A 184 13.54 30.13 20.68
CA ASN A 184 14.51 30.64 21.65
C ASN A 184 13.78 30.94 22.97
N GLU A 185 13.96 30.11 23.99
CA GLU A 185 13.74 30.52 25.38
C GLU A 185 14.99 30.25 26.23
N GLU A 186 15.69 31.34 26.52
CA GLU A 186 16.61 31.46 27.64
C GLU A 186 15.87 31.23 28.97
N ALA A 187 16.44 30.39 29.83
CA ALA A 187 16.25 30.52 31.27
C ALA A 187 17.56 30.20 32.00
N ALA A 188 18.18 31.25 32.54
CA ALA A 188 19.34 31.21 33.41
C ALA A 188 19.01 30.58 34.78
N ALA A 189 19.99 29.90 35.38
CA ALA A 189 20.64 30.30 36.65
C ALA A 189 21.18 29.12 37.50
N SER A 190 22.28 29.42 38.20
CA SER A 190 22.92 28.73 39.34
C SER A 190 23.77 27.49 38.97
N ASP A 191 24.94 27.24 39.54
CA ASP A 191 25.61 27.78 40.72
C ASP A 191 27.10 27.45 40.60
N GLY A 192 27.98 28.33 41.06
CA GLY A 192 29.41 28.20 40.89
C GLY A 192 30.17 29.11 41.84
N SER A 193 30.19 28.73 43.11
CA SER A 193 31.21 29.19 44.06
C SER A 193 31.42 28.19 45.19
N GLU A 194 32.72 27.98 45.46
CA GLU A 194 33.40 27.23 46.54
C GLU A 194 33.67 25.72 46.33
#